data_AF-A0A936LMM9-F1
#
_entry.id   AF-A0A936LMM9-F1
#
_cell.length_a   1.000
_cell.length_b   1.000
_cell.length_c   1.000
_cell.angle_alpha   90.00
_cell.angle_beta   90.00
_cell.angle_gamma   90.00
#
_symmetry.space_group_name_H-M   'P 1'
#
loop_
_entity.id
_entity.type
_entity.pdbx_description
1 polymer ?
#
loop_
_entity_poly.entity_id
_entity_poly.type
_entity_poly.pdbx_seq_one_letter_code
_entity_poly.pdbx_strand_id
1 'polypeptide(L)'
;MKHSTLRPIGFKRPEPKPAKQLDYTPTPRAVAVAIHDGKARMVVPLPKDVKAKHGKSAPTVAEAAWMDRISAFGCIACHIDGHPGTPSAVHHILRAGRRMGHLFTIPLCDPGHHQGGQTDGKISRHPWKARFEARYGSEMELLERTRHETTKESNGPRRIPKQEARHHDDPGRPASAPGVFP
;
A
#
# COMPACT_ATOMS: atom_id res chain seq x y z
N MET A 1 -26.12 15.52 52.01
CA MET A 1 -25.35 14.70 51.06
C MET A 1 -23.87 14.85 51.40
N LYS A 2 -23.19 13.78 51.83
CA LYS A 2 -21.78 13.81 52.28
C LYS A 2 -20.90 13.34 51.12
N HIS A 3 -20.05 14.21 50.58
CA HIS A 3 -19.13 13.85 49.50
C HIS A 3 -17.95 13.05 50.09
N SER A 4 -17.85 11.78 49.68
CA SER A 4 -16.74 10.88 50.04
C SER A 4 -15.59 11.07 49.05
N THR A 5 -14.50 11.67 49.50
CA THR A 5 -13.26 11.85 48.72
C THR A 5 -12.37 10.62 48.90
N LEU A 6 -12.37 9.73 47.91
CA LEU A 6 -11.42 8.61 47.84
C LEU A 6 -10.03 9.14 47.41
N ARG A 7 -9.02 8.90 48.25
CA ARG A 7 -7.61 9.20 47.95
C ARG A 7 -7.02 8.12 47.03
N PRO A 8 -6.23 8.46 46.00
CA PRO A 8 -5.59 7.45 45.17
C PRO A 8 -4.47 6.73 45.94
N ILE A 9 -4.49 5.40 45.87
CA ILE A 9 -3.53 4.51 46.51
C ILE A 9 -2.22 4.58 45.70
N GLY A 10 -1.16 5.11 46.30
CA GLY A 10 0.13 5.31 45.62
C GLY A 10 0.75 3.98 45.19
N PHE A 11 0.97 3.81 43.89
CA PHE A 11 1.67 2.65 43.34
C PHE A 11 3.18 2.79 43.62
N LYS A 12 3.74 1.97 44.51
CA LYS A 12 5.18 1.99 44.79
C LYS A 12 5.94 1.24 43.70
N ARG A 13 6.93 1.90 43.09
CA ARG A 13 7.82 1.29 42.09
C ARG A 13 8.68 0.21 42.75
N PRO A 14 8.68 -1.04 42.25
CA PRO A 14 9.52 -2.09 42.81
C PRO A 14 11.00 -1.78 42.57
N GLU A 15 11.86 -2.27 43.47
CA GLU A 15 13.30 -2.02 43.38
C GLU A 15 13.91 -2.66 42.13
N PRO A 16 14.90 -2.00 41.50
CA PRO A 16 15.56 -2.52 40.32
C PRO A 16 16.40 -3.76 40.68
N LYS A 17 16.30 -4.79 39.84
CA LYS A 17 17.11 -6.01 39.99
C LYS A 17 18.60 -5.67 39.83
N PRO A 18 19.50 -6.31 40.60
CA PRO A 18 20.94 -6.07 40.48
C PRO A 18 21.45 -6.51 39.10
N ALA A 19 22.33 -5.69 38.51
CA ALA A 19 22.97 -6.01 37.24
C ALA A 19 23.90 -7.22 37.42
N LYS A 20 23.72 -8.25 36.59
CA LYS A 20 24.57 -9.44 36.61
C LYS A 20 25.87 -9.09 35.87
N GLN A 21 26.98 -9.02 36.59
CA GLN A 21 28.30 -8.84 35.98
C GLN A 21 28.69 -10.15 35.28
N LEU A 22 29.03 -10.06 34.00
CA LEU A 22 29.42 -11.20 33.18
C LEU A 22 30.90 -11.04 32.86
N ASP A 23 31.72 -11.96 33.36
CA ASP A 23 33.17 -11.92 33.14
C ASP A 23 33.47 -12.28 31.68
N TYR A 24 34.08 -11.34 30.95
CA TYR A 24 34.42 -11.51 29.54
C TYR A 24 35.65 -12.41 29.41
N THR A 25 35.45 -13.64 28.95
CA THR A 25 36.55 -14.50 28.50
C THR A 25 36.74 -14.32 26.99
N PRO A 26 37.86 -13.73 26.51
CA PRO A 26 38.12 -13.65 25.09
C PRO A 26 38.37 -15.06 24.54
N THR A 27 37.41 -15.59 23.79
CA THR A 27 37.61 -16.79 22.99
C THR A 27 38.57 -16.44 21.83
N PRO A 28 39.70 -17.14 21.66
CA PRO A 28 40.59 -16.87 20.55
C PRO A 28 39.85 -17.21 19.26
N ARG A 29 39.57 -16.21 18.42
CA ARG A 29 39.09 -16.44 17.06
C ARG A 29 40.24 -17.00 16.25
N ALA A 30 40.13 -18.25 15.81
CA ALA A 30 41.00 -18.78 14.77
C ALA A 30 40.90 -17.86 13.55
N VAL A 31 42.02 -17.24 13.18
CA VAL A 31 42.10 -16.35 12.03
C VAL A 31 42.08 -17.22 10.78
N ALA A 32 40.95 -17.24 10.06
CA ALA A 32 40.90 -17.87 8.75
C ALA A 32 41.74 -17.03 7.78
N VAL A 33 42.91 -17.54 7.37
CA VAL A 33 43.70 -16.94 6.30
C VAL A 33 43.02 -17.30 4.98
N ALA A 34 42.50 -16.30 4.28
CA ALA A 34 41.90 -16.48 2.97
C ALA A 34 42.99 -16.75 1.92
N ILE A 35 43.08 -17.97 1.41
CA ILE A 35 43.86 -18.27 0.20
C ILE A 35 43.07 -17.71 -0.99
N HIS A 36 43.67 -16.78 -1.73
CA HIS A 36 43.04 -16.14 -2.88
C HIS A 36 43.37 -16.93 -4.15
N ASP A 37 42.40 -17.68 -4.67
CA ASP A 37 42.52 -18.28 -6.00
C ASP A 37 42.41 -17.18 -7.07
N GLY A 38 43.53 -16.89 -7.74
CA GLY A 38 43.75 -15.80 -8.70
C GLY A 38 42.93 -15.83 -9.99
N LYS A 39 41.71 -16.37 -9.99
CA LYS A 39 40.79 -16.30 -11.13
C LYS A 39 39.99 -15.01 -11.05
N ALA A 40 40.49 -13.99 -11.75
CA ALA A 40 39.82 -12.71 -11.93
C ALA A 40 38.40 -12.93 -12.52
N ARG A 41 37.40 -12.97 -11.65
CA ARG A 41 36.00 -12.78 -12.07
C ARG A 41 35.87 -11.31 -12.45
N MET A 42 35.66 -11.00 -13.73
CA MET A 42 35.25 -9.65 -14.12
C MET A 42 33.96 -9.31 -13.36
N VAL A 43 34.07 -8.40 -12.39
CA VAL A 43 32.90 -7.82 -11.72
C VAL A 43 32.35 -6.79 -12.69
N VAL A 44 31.35 -7.19 -13.49
CA VAL A 44 30.54 -6.22 -14.23
C VAL A 44 29.85 -5.35 -13.18
N PRO A 45 30.04 -4.02 -13.19
CA PRO A 45 29.31 -3.14 -12.30
C PRO A 45 27.84 -3.22 -12.66
N LEU A 46 27.04 -3.89 -11.84
CA LEU A 46 25.59 -3.81 -11.95
C LEU A 46 25.23 -2.32 -11.76
N PRO A 47 24.54 -1.67 -12.72
CA PRO A 47 24.12 -0.29 -12.53
C PRO A 47 23.34 -0.21 -11.23
N LYS A 48 23.66 0.78 -10.39
CA LYS A 48 22.97 0.97 -9.11
C LYS A 48 21.53 1.32 -9.44
N ASP A 49 20.63 0.37 -9.28
CA ASP A 49 19.18 0.60 -9.41
C ASP A 49 18.79 1.86 -8.63
N VAL A 50 17.81 2.60 -9.16
CA VAL A 50 17.27 3.82 -8.54
C VAL A 50 17.02 3.54 -7.06
N LYS A 51 17.83 4.13 -6.19
CA LYS A 51 17.76 3.89 -4.74
C LYS A 51 16.38 4.35 -4.25
N ALA A 52 15.53 3.38 -3.97
CA ALA A 52 14.32 3.50 -3.17
C ALA A 52 14.58 4.36 -1.92
N LYS A 53 14.08 5.60 -1.88
CA LYS A 53 14.08 6.39 -0.65
C LYS A 53 13.07 5.76 0.31
N HIS A 54 13.48 5.54 1.56
CA HIS A 54 12.70 4.80 2.56
C HIS A 54 11.29 5.39 2.75
N GLY A 55 10.27 4.52 2.74
CA GLY A 55 8.84 4.85 2.65
C GLY A 55 8.16 5.54 3.84
N LYS A 56 8.87 6.43 4.54
CA LYS A 56 8.31 7.36 5.55
C LYS A 56 8.30 8.82 5.10
N SER A 57 8.95 9.13 3.98
CA SER A 57 9.05 10.49 3.46
C SER A 57 7.79 10.90 2.70
N ALA A 58 7.44 12.19 2.77
CA ALA A 58 6.41 12.77 1.90
C ALA A 58 6.78 12.52 0.43
N PRO A 59 5.79 12.23 -0.44
CA PRO A 59 6.04 12.01 -1.85
C PRO A 59 6.54 13.29 -2.52
N THR A 60 7.50 13.14 -3.42
CA THR A 60 7.86 14.19 -4.38
C THR A 60 6.71 14.45 -5.36
N VAL A 61 6.75 15.56 -6.08
CA VAL A 61 5.73 15.90 -7.10
C VAL A 61 5.59 14.79 -8.14
N ALA A 62 6.70 14.20 -8.60
CA ALA A 62 6.68 13.10 -9.56
C ALA A 62 6.08 11.80 -8.97
N GLU A 63 6.37 11.51 -7.70
CA GLU A 63 5.80 10.35 -7.00
C GLU A 63 4.30 10.50 -6.74
N ALA A 64 3.86 11.70 -6.36
CA ALA A 64 2.44 12.02 -6.21
C ALA A 64 1.71 11.87 -7.55
N ALA A 65 2.25 12.47 -8.63
CA ALA A 65 1.68 12.37 -9.97
C ALA A 65 1.62 10.90 -10.47
N TRP A 66 2.59 10.07 -10.12
CA TRP A 66 2.55 8.63 -10.38
C TRP A 66 1.39 7.95 -9.62
N MET A 67 1.28 8.18 -8.32
CA MET A 67 0.23 7.58 -7.48
C MET A 67 -1.18 8.03 -7.91
N ASP A 68 -1.33 9.30 -8.31
CA ASP A 68 -2.60 9.84 -8.81
C ASP A 68 -2.97 9.19 -10.15
N ARG A 69 -1.99 9.02 -11.06
CA ARG A 69 -2.18 8.38 -12.36
C ARG A 69 -2.64 6.93 -12.21
N ILE A 70 -1.98 6.14 -11.38
CA ILE A 70 -2.38 4.73 -11.19
C ILE A 70 -3.72 4.60 -10.48
N SER A 71 -4.05 5.53 -9.57
CA SER A 71 -5.35 5.54 -8.91
C SER A 71 -6.48 5.86 -9.89
N ALA A 72 -6.23 6.76 -10.85
CA ALA A 72 -7.18 7.09 -11.92
C ALA A 72 -7.36 5.96 -12.93
N PHE A 73 -6.31 5.19 -13.21
CA PHE A 73 -6.37 4.00 -14.07
C PHE A 73 -7.28 2.90 -13.49
N GLY A 74 -7.22 2.71 -12.16
CA GLY A 74 -8.01 1.70 -11.47
C GLY A 74 -7.27 0.38 -11.26
N CYS A 75 -7.96 -0.60 -10.67
CA CYS A 75 -7.35 -1.84 -10.19
C CYS A 75 -6.73 -2.66 -11.34
N ILE A 76 -5.42 -2.90 -11.28
CA ILE A 76 -4.70 -3.66 -12.32
C ILE A 76 -5.19 -5.11 -12.41
N ALA A 77 -5.53 -5.74 -11.28
CA ALA A 77 -6.05 -7.10 -11.29
C ALA A 77 -7.47 -7.17 -11.88
N CYS A 78 -8.34 -6.19 -11.58
CA CYS A 78 -9.65 -6.08 -12.22
C CYS A 78 -9.52 -5.83 -13.73
N HIS A 79 -8.55 -5.00 -14.16
CA HIS A 79 -8.26 -4.79 -15.57
C HIS A 79 -7.88 -6.11 -16.27
N ILE A 80 -7.09 -6.99 -15.61
CA ILE A 80 -6.77 -8.33 -16.11
C ILE A 80 -8.01 -9.23 -16.18
N ASP A 81 -8.90 -9.11 -15.21
CA ASP A 81 -10.17 -9.84 -15.17
C ASP A 81 -11.25 -9.23 -16.10
N GLY A 82 -10.91 -8.23 -16.93
CA GLY A 82 -11.84 -7.63 -17.90
C GLY A 82 -12.76 -6.54 -17.34
N HIS A 83 -12.48 -6.02 -16.15
CA HIS A 83 -13.22 -4.96 -15.46
C HIS A 83 -12.36 -3.69 -15.31
N PRO A 84 -12.01 -3.01 -16.43
CA PRO A 84 -11.15 -1.82 -16.41
C PRO A 84 -11.81 -0.65 -15.66
N GLY A 85 -11.00 0.27 -15.10
CA GLY A 85 -11.50 1.46 -14.40
C GLY A 85 -12.12 1.19 -13.03
N THR A 86 -12.03 -0.03 -12.50
CA THR A 86 -12.50 -0.33 -11.14
C THR A 86 -11.73 0.53 -10.13
N PRO A 87 -12.40 1.30 -9.24
CA PRO A 87 -11.73 2.16 -8.28
C PRO A 87 -10.68 1.41 -7.45
N SER A 88 -9.55 2.06 -7.22
CA SER A 88 -8.40 1.44 -6.56
C SER A 88 -7.71 2.37 -5.57
N ALA A 89 -7.11 1.75 -4.55
CA ALA A 89 -6.17 2.38 -3.65
C ALA A 89 -4.72 2.00 -4.01
N VAL A 90 -3.78 2.84 -3.60
CA VAL A 90 -2.34 2.66 -3.83
C VAL A 90 -1.79 1.57 -2.91
N HIS A 91 -1.42 0.44 -3.48
CA HIS A 91 -0.74 -0.64 -2.77
C HIS A 91 0.79 -0.51 -2.92
N HIS A 92 1.52 -0.50 -1.82
CA HIS A 92 2.99 -0.39 -1.82
C HIS A 92 3.65 -1.75 -1.84
N ILE A 93 4.55 -1.97 -2.80
CA ILE A 93 5.33 -3.20 -2.90
C ILE A 93 6.37 -3.23 -1.78
N LEU A 94 6.41 -4.36 -1.08
CA LEU A 94 7.35 -4.63 0.00
C LEU A 94 8.45 -5.57 -0.46
N ARG A 95 9.70 -5.25 -0.10
CA ARG A 95 10.84 -6.16 -0.22
C ARG A 95 11.46 -6.35 1.16
N ALA A 96 11.59 -7.60 1.59
CA ALA A 96 12.05 -7.96 2.93
C ALA A 96 11.28 -7.19 4.06
N GLY A 97 9.95 -7.09 3.93
CA GLY A 97 9.08 -6.42 4.90
C GLY A 97 9.16 -4.88 4.89
N ARG A 98 9.87 -4.28 3.92
CA ARG A 98 10.06 -2.83 3.83
C ARG A 98 9.50 -2.28 2.53
N ARG A 99 8.86 -1.12 2.59
CA ARG A 99 8.35 -0.39 1.41
C ARG A 99 9.51 0.01 0.50
N MET A 100 9.39 -0.29 -0.79
CA MET A 100 10.36 0.11 -1.81
C MET A 100 10.22 1.58 -2.24
N GLY A 101 9.17 2.28 -1.82
CA GLY A 101 8.96 3.70 -2.14
C GLY A 101 7.72 3.93 -3.00
N HIS A 102 7.40 5.20 -3.25
CA HIS A 102 6.13 5.60 -3.87
C HIS A 102 6.02 5.21 -5.35
N LEU A 103 7.15 5.11 -6.07
CA LEU A 103 7.21 4.63 -7.46
C LEU A 103 7.09 3.11 -7.60
N PHE A 104 7.11 2.38 -6.49
CA PHE A 104 6.95 0.92 -6.42
C PHE A 104 5.58 0.60 -5.82
N THR A 105 4.56 1.06 -6.52
CA THR A 105 3.16 0.95 -6.10
C THR A 105 2.29 0.45 -7.25
N ILE A 106 1.27 -0.34 -6.91
CA ILE A 106 0.28 -0.85 -7.88
C ILE A 106 -1.15 -0.47 -7.41
N PRO A 107 -2.08 -0.19 -8.34
CA PRO A 107 -3.45 0.12 -7.99
C PRO A 107 -4.25 -1.17 -7.75
N LEU A 108 -4.82 -1.34 -6.55
CA LEU A 108 -5.67 -2.48 -6.21
C LEU A 108 -6.99 -2.01 -5.57
N CYS A 109 -8.10 -2.66 -5.92
CA CYS A 109 -9.44 -2.32 -5.37
C CYS A 109 -9.60 -2.80 -3.93
N ASP A 110 -10.32 -2.01 -3.13
CA ASP A 110 -10.64 -2.30 -1.74
C ASP A 110 -12.11 -1.92 -1.45
N PRO A 111 -12.97 -2.87 -1.03
CA PRO A 111 -12.69 -4.31 -0.89
C PRO A 111 -12.45 -4.98 -2.26
N GLY A 112 -11.68 -6.07 -2.25
CA GLY A 112 -11.39 -6.88 -3.44
C GLY A 112 -9.95 -7.37 -3.51
N HIS A 113 -9.23 -6.93 -4.53
CA HIS A 113 -7.88 -7.40 -4.83
C HIS A 113 -6.82 -6.85 -3.86
N HIS A 114 -7.08 -5.76 -3.14
CA HIS A 114 -6.19 -5.29 -2.09
C HIS A 114 -6.38 -6.11 -0.81
N GLN A 115 -7.57 -6.01 -0.20
CA GLN A 115 -7.98 -6.73 1.01
C GLN A 115 -9.46 -7.11 0.90
N GLY A 116 -9.94 -8.04 1.74
CA GLY A 116 -11.39 -8.29 1.91
C GLY A 116 -12.16 -8.92 0.73
N GLY A 117 -11.51 -9.28 -0.36
CA GLY A 117 -12.16 -9.73 -1.61
C GLY A 117 -12.86 -11.09 -1.56
N GLN A 118 -12.76 -11.83 -0.46
CA GLN A 118 -13.43 -13.13 -0.29
C GLN A 118 -14.96 -13.02 -0.42
N THR A 119 -15.55 -11.90 0.00
CA THR A 119 -17.00 -11.65 -0.13
C THR A 119 -17.43 -11.51 -1.58
N ASP A 120 -16.54 -11.01 -2.43
CA ASP A 120 -16.83 -10.65 -3.82
C ASP A 120 -16.28 -11.70 -4.80
N GLY A 121 -15.80 -12.84 -4.30
CA GLY A 121 -15.15 -13.89 -5.11
C GLY A 121 -13.78 -13.49 -5.67
N LYS A 122 -13.21 -12.37 -5.24
CA LYS A 122 -11.90 -11.88 -5.69
C LYS A 122 -10.77 -12.47 -4.84
N ILE A 123 -9.66 -12.80 -5.49
CA ILE A 123 -8.45 -13.24 -4.80
C ILE A 123 -7.74 -11.99 -4.28
N SER A 124 -7.77 -11.75 -2.96
CA SER A 124 -7.07 -10.60 -2.37
C SER A 124 -5.56 -10.83 -2.28
N ARG A 125 -4.80 -9.76 -2.50
CA ARG A 125 -3.37 -9.71 -2.23
C ARG A 125 -3.06 -9.93 -0.75
N HIS A 126 -3.90 -9.40 0.15
CA HIS A 126 -3.84 -9.69 1.58
C HIS A 126 -5.07 -10.48 2.05
N PRO A 127 -4.90 -11.61 2.75
CA PRO A 127 -3.64 -12.27 3.10
C PRO A 127 -3.09 -13.22 2.01
N TRP A 128 -3.80 -13.44 0.91
CA TRP A 128 -3.59 -14.56 -0.02
C TRP A 128 -2.54 -14.31 -1.12
N LYS A 129 -1.37 -13.77 -0.75
CA LYS A 129 -0.29 -13.40 -1.69
C LYS A 129 0.00 -14.47 -2.74
N ALA A 130 0.26 -15.71 -2.29
CA ALA A 130 0.71 -16.77 -3.20
C ALA A 130 -0.35 -17.10 -4.26
N ARG A 131 -1.64 -17.13 -3.89
CA ARG A 131 -2.75 -17.35 -4.82
C ARG A 131 -2.93 -16.15 -5.76
N PHE A 132 -2.78 -14.94 -5.24
CA PHE A 132 -2.84 -13.72 -6.03
C PHE A 132 -1.75 -13.73 -7.11
N GLU A 133 -0.50 -13.99 -6.74
CA GLU A 133 0.62 -14.03 -7.67
C GLU A 133 0.50 -15.17 -8.69
N ALA A 134 -0.03 -16.34 -8.29
CA ALA A 134 -0.30 -17.43 -9.22
C ALA A 134 -1.33 -17.06 -10.32
N ARG A 135 -2.30 -16.19 -10.01
CA ARG A 135 -3.36 -15.79 -10.94
C ARG A 135 -2.97 -14.60 -11.81
N TYR A 136 -2.30 -13.60 -11.23
CA TYR A 136 -2.07 -12.29 -11.85
C TYR A 136 -0.61 -12.00 -12.19
N GLY A 137 0.34 -12.81 -11.69
CA GLY A 137 1.77 -12.52 -11.72
C GLY A 137 2.25 -11.84 -10.43
N SER A 138 3.57 -11.75 -10.29
CA SER A 138 4.23 -11.08 -9.17
C SER A 138 3.89 -9.59 -9.11
N GLU A 139 4.06 -8.99 -7.93
CA GLU A 139 3.81 -7.56 -7.73
C GLU A 139 4.68 -6.67 -8.65
N MET A 140 5.90 -7.12 -8.97
CA MET A 140 6.80 -6.41 -9.87
C MET A 140 6.37 -6.51 -11.34
N GLU A 141 5.87 -7.66 -11.77
CA GLU A 141 5.29 -7.81 -13.12
C GLU A 141 4.03 -6.95 -13.28
N LEU A 142 3.19 -6.89 -12.23
CA LEU A 142 2.02 -6.02 -12.21
C LEU A 142 2.40 -4.53 -12.21
N LEU A 143 3.49 -4.14 -11.56
CA LEU A 143 4.02 -2.77 -11.62
C LEU A 143 4.44 -2.42 -13.04
N GLU A 144 5.19 -3.29 -13.70
CA GLU A 144 5.65 -3.05 -15.06
C GLU A 144 4.46 -2.97 -16.03
N ARG A 145 3.48 -3.87 -15.88
CA ARG A 145 2.23 -3.80 -16.64
C ARG A 145 1.51 -2.48 -16.39
N THR A 146 1.38 -2.05 -15.14
CA THR A 146 0.70 -0.79 -14.79
C THR A 146 1.38 0.40 -15.47
N ARG A 147 2.72 0.46 -15.47
CA ARG A 147 3.47 1.51 -16.18
C ARG A 147 3.17 1.52 -17.67
N HIS A 148 3.12 0.34 -18.28
CA HIS A 148 2.83 0.20 -19.69
C HIS A 148 1.39 0.64 -20.06
N GLU A 149 0.38 0.19 -19.31
CA GLU A 149 -1.03 0.54 -19.60
C GLU A 149 -1.29 2.04 -19.38
N THR A 150 -0.78 2.61 -18.29
CA THR A 150 -0.97 4.03 -17.99
C THR A 150 -0.25 4.97 -18.96
N THR A 151 0.77 4.48 -19.67
CA THR A 151 1.43 5.22 -20.76
C THR A 151 0.64 5.14 -22.06
N LYS A 152 0.00 4.00 -22.35
CA LYS A 152 -0.88 3.86 -23.52
C LYS A 152 -2.11 4.75 -23.44
N GLU A 153 -2.73 4.87 -22.27
CA GLU A 153 -3.90 5.73 -22.09
C GLU A 153 -3.62 7.21 -22.38
N SER A 154 -2.40 7.70 -22.13
CA SER A 154 -2.03 9.06 -22.53
C SER A 154 -1.96 9.28 -24.05
N ASN A 155 -1.85 8.20 -24.83
CA ASN A 155 -1.82 8.24 -26.30
C ASN A 155 -3.14 7.83 -26.96
N GLY A 156 -4.15 7.43 -26.18
CA GLY A 156 -5.51 7.16 -26.66
C GLY A 156 -6.45 8.35 -26.45
N PRO A 157 -7.57 8.44 -27.19
CA PRO A 157 -8.56 9.48 -26.93
C PRO A 157 -9.09 9.33 -25.50
N ARG A 158 -8.92 10.36 -24.66
CA ARG A 158 -9.42 10.37 -23.27
C ARG A 158 -10.91 10.00 -23.28
N ARG A 159 -11.24 8.84 -22.71
CA ARG A 159 -12.63 8.53 -22.36
C ARG A 159 -12.96 9.34 -21.10
N ILE A 160 -13.39 10.57 -21.31
CA ILE A 160 -14.01 11.36 -20.24
C ILE A 160 -15.22 10.55 -19.76
N PRO A 161 -15.30 10.16 -18.48
CA PRO A 161 -16.51 9.53 -17.96
C PRO A 161 -17.63 10.54 -18.22
N LYS A 162 -18.60 10.16 -19.07
CA LYS A 162 -19.78 10.97 -19.31
C LYS A 162 -20.40 11.17 -17.93
N GLN A 163 -20.29 12.37 -17.38
CA GLN A 163 -21.06 12.74 -16.21
C GLN A 163 -22.50 12.67 -16.66
N GLU A 164 -23.13 11.51 -16.46
CA GLU A 164 -24.56 11.37 -16.65
C GLU A 164 -25.17 12.35 -15.66
N ALA A 165 -25.62 13.49 -16.22
CA ALA A 165 -26.38 14.49 -15.52
C ALA A 165 -27.53 13.74 -14.85
N ARG A 166 -27.40 13.55 -13.53
CA ARG A 166 -28.48 13.07 -12.69
C ARG A 166 -29.58 14.13 -12.79
N HIS A 167 -30.49 13.92 -13.74
CA HIS A 167 -31.76 14.61 -13.79
C HIS A 167 -32.48 14.16 -12.51
N HIS A 168 -32.46 15.03 -11.51
CA HIS A 168 -33.34 14.94 -10.37
C HIS A 168 -34.74 15.35 -10.87
N ASP A 169 -35.44 14.42 -11.50
CA ASP A 169 -36.90 14.47 -11.53
C ASP A 169 -37.37 14.11 -10.10
N ASP A 170 -37.76 15.15 -9.35
CA ASP A 170 -38.41 15.07 -8.05
C ASP A 170 -39.93 15.18 -8.24
N PRO A 171 -40.69 14.08 -8.35
CA PRO A 171 -42.14 14.14 -8.37
C PRO A 171 -42.64 14.07 -6.91
N GLY A 172 -42.53 15.16 -6.16
CA GLY A 172 -42.74 15.03 -4.70
C GLY A 172 -43.06 16.26 -3.88
N ARG A 173 -43.64 17.33 -4.45
CA ARG A 173 -44.14 18.46 -3.64
C ARG A 173 -45.66 18.62 -3.79
N PRO A 174 -46.49 18.18 -2.82
CA PRO A 174 -47.90 18.52 -2.85
C PRO A 174 -48.10 20.02 -2.60
N ALA A 175 -48.97 20.61 -3.40
CA ALA A 175 -49.32 22.03 -3.35
C ALA A 175 -49.88 22.41 -1.97
N SER A 176 -49.34 23.49 -1.40
CA SER A 176 -49.90 24.17 -0.24
C SER A 176 -51.33 24.61 -0.52
N ALA A 177 -52.27 24.17 0.30
CA ALA A 177 -53.64 24.66 0.29
C ALA A 177 -53.69 26.14 0.74
N PRO A 178 -54.51 27.00 0.11
CA PRO A 178 -54.77 28.33 0.65
C PRO A 178 -55.69 28.22 1.87
N GLY A 179 -55.28 28.85 2.97
CA GLY A 179 -56.06 28.93 4.19
C GLY A 179 -57.41 29.61 3.97
N VAL A 180 -58.45 28.98 4.48
CA VAL A 180 -59.77 29.58 4.69
C VAL A 180 -59.90 29.81 6.19
N PHE A 181 -59.84 31.07 6.61
CA PHE A 181 -60.37 31.52 7.89
C PHE A 181 -61.91 31.55 7.78
N PRO A 182 -62.64 31.02 8.76
CA PRO A 182 -63.22 31.88 9.80
C PRO A 182 -62.98 31.41 11.24
#